data_AF-A0A6P4E5R1-F1
#
_entry.id   AF-A0A6P4E5R1-F1
#
_cell.length_a   1.000
_cell.length_b   1.000
_cell.length_c   1.000
_cell.angle_alpha   90.00
_cell.angle_beta   90.00
_cell.angle_gamma   90.00
#
_symmetry.space_group_name_H-M   'P 1'
#
loop_
_entity.id
_entity.type
_entity.pdbx_description
1 polymer ?
#
loop_
_entity_poly.entity_id
_entity_poly.type
_entity_poly.pdbx_seq_one_letter_code
_entity_poly.pdbx_strand_id
1 'polypeptide(L)'
;MAKTKRNVRAKAKSVVGAAKQKAQDMQANWRKDKLLHKTLTPKKTTTKKEKSEAKHKKLLNRFAETRKVRKEEQARKNREKTAVIGDLKPLRDALPSLQDIYKLVKTKQKDASEQTALAEPEVLLSANEKIRKKRTDMVNRVKSFEKLIKDKNFKKNPREVIASHVRNKYQAMEEDNDE
;
A
#
# COMPACT_ATOMS: atom_id res chain seq x y z
N MET A 1 -4.74 23.72 -58.38
CA MET A 1 -4.51 23.10 -57.05
C MET A 1 -5.45 21.92 -56.72
N ALA A 2 -5.55 20.87 -57.57
CA ALA A 2 -6.54 19.79 -57.38
C ALA A 2 -5.96 18.37 -57.15
N LYS A 3 -4.65 18.18 -57.27
CA LYS A 3 -4.02 16.84 -57.22
C LYS A 3 -3.61 16.38 -55.81
N THR A 4 -3.49 17.29 -54.83
CA THR A 4 -3.09 16.97 -53.45
C THR A 4 -4.24 16.47 -52.56
N LYS A 5 -5.50 16.88 -52.82
CA LYS A 5 -6.67 16.49 -51.99
C LYS A 5 -7.14 15.04 -52.16
N ARG A 6 -6.89 14.40 -53.31
CA ARG A 6 -7.26 12.98 -53.54
C ARG A 6 -6.44 12.01 -52.70
N ASN A 7 -5.17 12.32 -52.46
CA ASN A 7 -4.25 11.41 -51.77
C ASN A 7 -4.52 11.35 -50.25
N VAL A 8 -4.96 12.46 -49.65
CA VAL A 8 -5.39 12.51 -48.24
C VAL A 8 -6.67 11.70 -48.03
N ARG A 9 -7.64 11.79 -48.95
CA ARG A 9 -8.89 11.04 -48.87
C ARG A 9 -8.70 9.53 -49.03
N ALA A 10 -7.79 9.11 -49.91
CA ALA A 10 -7.45 7.69 -50.08
C ALA A 10 -6.74 7.13 -48.84
N LYS A 11 -5.79 7.88 -48.26
CA LYS A 11 -5.13 7.52 -47.00
C LYS A 11 -6.10 7.50 -45.80
N ALA A 12 -7.01 8.46 -45.71
CA ALA A 12 -8.03 8.46 -44.66
C ALA A 12 -8.98 7.25 -44.79
N LYS A 13 -9.38 6.89 -46.01
CA LYS A 13 -10.22 5.70 -46.25
C LYS A 13 -9.49 4.39 -45.94
N SER A 14 -8.20 4.28 -46.24
CA SER A 14 -7.41 3.07 -45.92
C SER A 14 -7.17 2.93 -44.41
N VAL A 15 -6.94 4.04 -43.70
CA VAL A 15 -6.79 4.05 -42.23
C VAL A 15 -8.11 3.69 -41.54
N VAL A 16 -9.25 4.19 -42.04
CA VAL A 16 -10.58 3.82 -41.53
C VAL A 16 -10.90 2.36 -41.83
N GLY A 17 -10.51 1.84 -43.00
CA GLY A 17 -10.64 0.42 -43.34
C GLY A 17 -9.83 -0.48 -42.41
N ALA A 18 -8.56 -0.12 -42.16
CA ALA A 18 -7.68 -0.84 -41.25
C ALA A 18 -8.17 -0.78 -39.79
N ALA A 19 -8.70 0.36 -39.34
CA ALA A 19 -9.30 0.49 -38.02
C ALA A 19 -10.56 -0.38 -37.87
N LYS A 20 -11.38 -0.48 -38.92
CA LYS A 20 -12.58 -1.32 -38.94
C LYS A 20 -12.23 -2.81 -38.90
N GLN A 21 -11.20 -3.24 -39.63
CA GLN A 21 -10.67 -4.60 -39.55
C GLN A 21 -10.12 -4.91 -38.16
N LYS A 22 -9.29 -4.02 -37.58
CA LYS A 22 -8.78 -4.19 -36.22
C LYS A 22 -9.89 -4.28 -35.17
N ALA A 23 -10.95 -3.48 -35.30
CA ALA A 23 -12.10 -3.56 -34.41
C ALA A 23 -12.85 -4.89 -34.54
N GLN A 24 -13.01 -5.42 -35.76
CA GLN A 24 -13.61 -6.73 -36.00
C GLN A 24 -12.73 -7.88 -35.48
N ASP A 25 -11.42 -7.80 -35.66
CA ASP A 25 -10.46 -8.80 -35.16
C ASP A 25 -10.37 -8.79 -33.64
N MET A 26 -10.39 -7.61 -33.02
CA MET A 26 -10.55 -7.50 -31.57
C MET A 26 -11.85 -8.15 -31.14
N GLN A 27 -12.99 -7.82 -31.76
CA GLN A 27 -14.26 -8.43 -31.39
C GLN A 27 -14.29 -9.95 -31.60
N ALA A 28 -13.57 -10.47 -32.60
CA ALA A 28 -13.40 -11.90 -32.84
C ALA A 28 -12.50 -12.55 -31.77
N ASN A 29 -11.39 -11.93 -31.38
CA ASN A 29 -10.51 -12.43 -30.31
C ASN A 29 -11.22 -12.42 -28.95
N TRP A 30 -11.96 -11.35 -28.63
CA TRP A 30 -12.81 -11.28 -27.43
C TRP A 30 -13.88 -12.39 -27.38
N ARG A 31 -14.38 -12.83 -28.54
CA ARG A 31 -15.30 -13.99 -28.63
C ARG A 31 -14.56 -15.33 -28.46
N LYS A 32 -13.35 -15.47 -29.01
CA LYS A 32 -12.51 -16.66 -28.86
C LYS A 32 -12.08 -16.87 -27.40
N ASP A 33 -11.67 -15.82 -26.70
CA ASP A 33 -11.28 -15.91 -25.28
C ASP A 33 -12.45 -16.32 -24.38
N LYS A 34 -13.67 -15.82 -24.68
CA LYS A 34 -14.90 -16.27 -23.99
C LYS A 34 -15.28 -17.72 -24.30
N LEU A 35 -14.87 -18.26 -25.46
CA LEU A 35 -15.08 -19.66 -25.83
C LEU A 35 -14.05 -20.57 -25.13
N LEU A 36 -12.78 -20.15 -25.04
CA LEU A 36 -11.70 -20.90 -24.39
C LEU A 36 -11.93 -21.08 -22.87
N HIS A 37 -12.45 -20.06 -22.19
CA HIS A 37 -12.83 -20.18 -20.78
C HIS A 37 -14.03 -21.09 -20.52
N LYS A 38 -14.86 -21.35 -21.54
CA LYS A 38 -16.07 -22.20 -21.43
C LYS A 38 -15.77 -23.69 -21.63
N THR A 39 -14.61 -24.03 -22.19
CA THR A 39 -14.19 -25.41 -22.48
C THR A 39 -13.14 -25.95 -21.49
N LEU A 40 -12.39 -25.08 -20.80
CA LEU A 40 -11.33 -25.51 -19.87
C LEU A 40 -11.81 -25.69 -18.41
N THR A 41 -12.92 -25.08 -18.03
CA THR A 41 -13.54 -25.36 -16.73
C THR A 41 -14.57 -26.48 -16.90
N PRO A 42 -14.48 -27.61 -16.15
CA PRO A 42 -15.57 -28.58 -16.16
C PRO A 42 -16.83 -27.85 -15.72
N LYS A 43 -17.84 -27.80 -16.61
CA LYS A 43 -19.18 -27.35 -16.22
C LYS A 43 -19.56 -28.26 -15.07
N LYS A 44 -19.63 -27.74 -13.83
CA LYS A 44 -20.25 -28.47 -12.73
C LYS A 44 -21.63 -28.85 -13.23
N THR A 45 -21.85 -30.13 -13.51
CA THR A 45 -23.12 -30.69 -13.98
C THR A 45 -24.09 -30.65 -12.81
N THR A 46 -24.43 -29.43 -12.40
CA THR A 46 -25.35 -29.18 -11.33
C THR A 46 -26.69 -29.70 -11.79
N THR A 47 -27.17 -30.73 -11.10
CA THR A 47 -28.44 -31.35 -11.42
C THR A 47 -29.57 -30.31 -11.30
N LYS A 48 -30.70 -30.54 -11.98
CA LYS A 48 -31.88 -29.65 -11.87
C LYS A 48 -32.30 -29.47 -10.40
N LYS A 49 -32.14 -30.53 -9.60
CA LYS A 49 -32.38 -30.56 -8.15
C LYS A 49 -31.45 -29.61 -7.41
N GLU A 50 -30.13 -29.71 -7.61
CA GLU A 50 -29.16 -28.80 -6.99
C GLU A 50 -29.39 -27.32 -7.36
N LYS A 51 -29.77 -27.05 -8.61
CA LYS A 51 -30.10 -25.68 -9.03
C LYS A 51 -31.35 -25.14 -8.32
N SER A 52 -32.34 -26.00 -8.11
CA SER A 52 -33.54 -25.65 -7.34
C SER A 52 -33.21 -25.38 -5.88
N GLU A 53 -32.43 -26.26 -5.26
CA GLU A 53 -31.96 -26.12 -3.88
C GLU A 53 -31.10 -24.87 -3.69
N ALA A 54 -30.21 -24.55 -4.63
CA ALA A 54 -29.40 -23.35 -4.60
C ALA A 54 -30.25 -22.08 -4.72
N LYS A 55 -31.29 -22.08 -5.56
CA LYS A 55 -32.25 -20.96 -5.67
C LYS A 55 -33.04 -20.78 -4.37
N HIS A 56 -33.55 -21.87 -3.82
CA HIS A 56 -34.27 -21.87 -2.55
C HIS A 56 -33.39 -21.36 -1.40
N LYS A 57 -32.16 -21.88 -1.28
CA LYS A 57 -31.16 -21.44 -0.31
C LYS A 57 -30.82 -19.97 -0.47
N LYS A 58 -30.61 -19.50 -1.71
CA LYS A 58 -30.37 -18.07 -1.99
C LYS A 58 -31.55 -17.20 -1.55
N LEU A 59 -32.78 -17.66 -1.79
CA LEU A 59 -33.97 -16.94 -1.38
C LEU A 59 -34.10 -16.89 0.15
N LEU A 60 -33.91 -18.01 0.85
CA LEU A 60 -33.89 -18.05 2.30
C LEU A 60 -32.80 -17.16 2.90
N ASN A 61 -31.60 -17.18 2.33
CA ASN A 61 -30.50 -16.30 2.73
C ASN A 61 -30.89 -14.83 2.56
N ARG A 62 -31.52 -14.46 1.43
CA ARG A 62 -32.01 -13.09 1.20
C ARG A 62 -33.02 -12.65 2.27
N PHE A 63 -33.96 -13.52 2.64
CA PHE A 63 -34.91 -13.23 3.70
C PHE A 63 -34.23 -13.10 5.06
N ALA A 64 -33.27 -13.97 5.38
CA ALA A 64 -32.50 -13.91 6.61
C ALA A 64 -31.69 -12.61 6.71
N GLU A 65 -31.00 -12.22 5.63
CA GLU A 65 -30.25 -10.96 5.52
C GLU A 65 -31.17 -9.75 5.71
N THR A 66 -32.30 -9.71 4.98
CA THR A 66 -33.28 -8.61 5.11
C THR A 66 -33.81 -8.49 6.54
N ARG A 67 -34.06 -9.63 7.20
CA ARG A 67 -34.53 -9.66 8.60
C ARG A 67 -33.46 -9.18 9.57
N LYS A 68 -32.18 -9.51 9.33
CA LYS A 68 -31.04 -8.99 10.10
C LYS A 68 -30.92 -7.48 9.96
N VAL A 69 -30.95 -6.96 8.73
CA VAL A 69 -30.87 -5.51 8.45
C VAL A 69 -32.01 -4.76 9.13
N ARG A 70 -33.25 -5.24 9.03
CA ARG A 70 -34.41 -4.61 9.71
C ARG A 70 -34.26 -4.59 11.23
N LYS A 71 -33.79 -5.68 11.83
CA LYS A 71 -33.52 -5.75 13.28
C LYS A 71 -32.43 -4.77 13.69
N GLU A 72 -31.37 -4.67 12.89
CA GLU A 72 -30.27 -3.74 13.13
C GLU A 72 -30.72 -2.29 12.99
N GLU A 73 -31.55 -1.96 12.00
CA GLU A 73 -32.10 -0.62 11.82
C GLU A 73 -33.01 -0.20 12.99
N GLN A 74 -33.86 -1.11 13.48
CA GLN A 74 -34.67 -0.88 14.69
C GLN A 74 -33.78 -0.66 15.92
N ALA A 75 -32.75 -1.49 16.09
CA ALA A 75 -31.78 -1.34 17.18
C ALA A 75 -31.01 -0.01 17.07
N ARG A 76 -30.64 0.40 15.86
CA ARG A 76 -29.96 1.68 15.59
C ARG A 76 -30.85 2.86 16.01
N LYS A 77 -32.11 2.89 15.57
CA LYS A 77 -33.08 3.92 15.97
C LYS A 77 -33.28 3.99 17.48
N ASN A 78 -33.19 2.86 18.18
CA ASN A 78 -33.29 2.83 19.65
C ASN A 78 -32.01 3.34 20.33
N ARG A 79 -30.82 3.06 19.79
CA ARG A 79 -29.53 3.55 20.32
C ARG A 79 -29.33 5.04 20.04
N GLU A 80 -29.71 5.51 18.85
CA GLU A 80 -29.68 6.92 18.47
C GLU A 80 -30.53 7.79 19.42
N LYS A 81 -31.62 7.24 19.98
CA LYS A 81 -32.46 7.93 20.98
C LYS A 81 -31.81 8.09 22.36
N THR A 82 -30.64 7.50 22.61
CA THR A 82 -29.95 7.68 23.89
C THR A 82 -29.38 9.10 23.98
N ALA A 83 -30.05 9.96 24.77
CA ALA A 83 -29.89 11.42 24.72
C ALA A 83 -28.46 11.94 24.98
N VAL A 84 -27.65 11.22 25.77
CA VAL A 84 -26.33 11.67 26.19
C VAL A 84 -25.20 11.12 25.29
N ILE A 85 -25.39 9.95 24.69
CA ILE A 85 -24.29 9.16 24.11
C ILE A 85 -24.52 8.79 22.63
N GLY A 86 -25.77 8.70 22.16
CA GLY A 86 -26.09 8.31 20.79
C GLY A 86 -25.73 6.85 20.46
N ASP A 87 -25.50 6.53 19.17
CA ASP A 87 -25.15 5.17 18.74
C ASP A 87 -23.64 4.88 18.81
N LEU A 88 -23.23 4.06 19.79
CA LEU A 88 -21.83 3.61 19.95
C LEU A 88 -21.48 2.34 19.16
N LYS A 89 -22.43 1.68 18.51
CA LYS A 89 -22.15 0.42 17.79
C LYS A 89 -21.09 0.59 16.69
N PRO A 90 -21.10 1.66 15.86
CA PRO A 90 -20.08 1.86 14.84
C PRO A 90 -18.65 1.90 15.40
N LEU A 91 -18.47 2.49 16.58
CA LEU A 91 -17.16 2.55 17.25
C LEU A 91 -16.69 1.16 17.71
N ARG A 92 -17.61 0.32 18.20
CA ARG A 92 -17.28 -1.05 18.59
C ARG A 92 -16.99 -1.94 17.40
N ASP A 93 -17.75 -1.81 16.32
CA ASP A 93 -17.59 -2.62 15.10
C ASP A 93 -16.32 -2.22 14.32
N ALA A 94 -15.86 -0.98 14.44
CA ALA A 94 -14.59 -0.52 13.88
C ALA A 94 -13.35 -1.08 14.61
N LEU A 95 -13.51 -1.68 15.79
CA LEU A 95 -12.39 -2.28 16.51
C LEU A 95 -12.01 -3.64 15.89
N PRO A 96 -10.71 -3.91 15.71
CA PRO A 96 -10.26 -5.21 15.24
C PRO A 96 -10.63 -6.30 16.24
N SER A 97 -10.98 -7.48 15.74
CA SER A 97 -11.22 -8.62 16.60
C SER A 97 -9.94 -9.03 17.32
N LEU A 98 -10.05 -9.66 18.49
CA LEU A 98 -8.88 -10.11 19.25
C LEU A 98 -7.99 -11.05 18.43
N GLN A 99 -8.59 -11.86 17.55
CA GLN A 99 -7.85 -12.72 16.63
C GLN A 99 -7.04 -11.92 15.61
N ASP A 100 -7.60 -10.81 15.11
CA ASP A 100 -6.90 -9.94 14.17
C ASP A 100 -5.77 -9.18 14.87
N ILE A 101 -5.95 -8.80 16.14
CA ILE A 101 -4.87 -8.27 16.98
C ILE A 101 -3.74 -9.30 17.12
N TYR A 102 -4.04 -10.57 17.40
CA TYR A 102 -3.02 -11.62 17.46
C TYR A 102 -2.30 -11.83 16.13
N LYS A 103 -3.01 -11.75 15.00
CA LYS A 103 -2.40 -11.83 13.66
C LYS A 103 -1.47 -10.63 13.42
N LEU A 104 -1.93 -9.42 13.72
CA LEU A 104 -1.15 -8.17 13.61
C LEU A 104 0.13 -8.21 14.46
N VAL A 105 0.07 -8.75 15.67
CA VAL A 105 1.24 -8.92 16.53
C VAL A 105 2.22 -9.94 15.92
N LYS A 106 1.70 -11.06 15.40
CA LYS A 106 2.52 -12.08 14.75
C LYS A 106 3.15 -11.61 13.44
N THR A 107 2.46 -10.79 12.64
CA THR A 107 3.04 -10.23 11.41
C THR A 107 4.13 -9.22 11.74
N LYS A 108 3.90 -8.31 12.71
CA LYS A 108 4.92 -7.36 13.15
C LYS A 108 6.18 -8.02 13.69
N GLN A 109 6.08 -9.18 14.34
CA GLN A 109 7.26 -9.95 14.77
C GLN A 109 8.07 -10.51 13.59
N LYS A 110 7.43 -10.83 12.47
CA LYS A 110 8.11 -11.27 11.24
C LYS A 110 8.70 -10.08 10.47
N ASP A 111 7.95 -8.99 10.35
CA ASP A 111 8.41 -7.78 9.67
C ASP A 111 9.61 -7.15 10.40
N ALA A 112 9.67 -7.24 11.73
CA ALA A 112 10.85 -6.81 12.50
C ALA A 112 12.11 -7.63 12.19
N SER A 113 11.97 -8.91 11.81
CA SER A 113 13.10 -9.75 11.37
C SER A 113 13.49 -9.53 9.90
N GLU A 114 12.55 -9.08 9.07
CA GLU A 114 12.80 -8.77 7.65
C GLU A 114 13.34 -7.35 7.46
N GLN A 115 12.92 -6.38 8.28
CA GLN A 115 13.51 -5.03 8.29
C GLN A 115 14.96 -5.02 8.78
N THR A 116 15.35 -5.95 9.65
CA THR A 116 16.77 -6.18 9.97
C THR A 116 17.58 -6.82 8.84
N ALA A 117 16.93 -7.32 7.78
CA ALA A 117 17.60 -7.94 6.64
C ALA A 117 17.85 -6.96 5.46
N LEU A 118 17.18 -5.79 5.45
CA LEU A 118 17.34 -4.75 4.43
C LEU A 118 18.27 -3.60 4.87
N ALA A 119 18.54 -3.48 6.17
CA ALA A 119 19.67 -2.70 6.65
C ALA A 119 20.94 -3.55 6.48
N GLU A 120 21.99 -2.97 5.92
CA GLU A 120 23.34 -3.55 5.85
C GLU A 120 23.66 -4.34 7.13
N PRO A 121 24.23 -5.55 7.04
CA PRO A 121 24.40 -6.39 8.21
C PRO A 121 25.34 -5.71 9.21
N GLU A 122 24.78 -4.97 10.17
CA GLU A 122 25.46 -4.59 11.38
C GLU A 122 25.88 -5.91 12.03
N VAL A 123 27.16 -6.26 11.87
CA VAL A 123 27.80 -7.39 12.53
C VAL A 123 27.24 -7.46 13.93
N LEU A 124 26.56 -8.55 14.30
CA LEU A 124 25.86 -8.66 15.58
C LEU A 124 26.89 -8.64 16.71
N LEU A 125 27.27 -7.43 17.11
CA LEU A 125 28.31 -7.21 18.10
C LEU A 125 27.84 -7.81 19.41
N SER A 126 28.74 -8.49 20.12
CA SER A 126 28.46 -8.97 21.47
C SER A 126 28.03 -7.80 22.36
N ALA A 127 27.19 -8.07 23.37
CA ALA A 127 26.72 -7.03 24.30
C ALA A 127 27.87 -6.21 24.90
N ASN A 128 29.00 -6.87 25.20
CA ASN A 128 30.22 -6.22 25.69
C ASN A 128 30.86 -5.29 24.66
N GLU A 129 30.84 -5.67 23.38
CA GLU A 129 31.37 -4.87 22.29
C GLU A 129 30.50 -3.63 22.04
N LYS A 130 29.17 -3.76 22.11
CA LYS A 130 28.26 -2.60 22.06
C LYS A 130 28.55 -1.61 23.19
N ILE A 131 28.79 -2.09 24.40
CA ILE A 131 29.16 -1.25 25.54
C ILE A 131 30.50 -0.56 25.30
N ARG A 132 31.51 -1.28 24.77
CA ARG A 132 32.82 -0.71 24.43
C ARG A 132 32.70 0.37 23.36
N LYS A 133 31.94 0.13 22.28
CA LYS A 133 31.69 1.13 21.23
C LYS A 133 31.03 2.39 21.79
N LYS A 134 29.96 2.25 22.58
CA LYS A 134 29.32 3.41 23.23
C LYS A 134 30.28 4.21 24.10
N ARG A 135 31.15 3.53 24.85
CA ARG A 135 32.18 4.19 25.67
C ARG A 135 33.21 4.91 24.79
N THR A 136 33.69 4.29 23.71
CA THR A 136 34.64 4.94 22.80
C THR A 136 34.01 6.13 22.08
N ASP A 137 32.76 6.01 21.63
CA ASP A 137 32.04 7.07 20.95
C ASP A 137 31.82 8.28 21.87
N MET A 138 31.45 8.02 23.12
CA MET A 138 31.32 9.07 24.14
C MET A 138 32.65 9.78 24.39
N VAL A 139 33.74 9.03 24.58
CA VAL A 139 35.08 9.59 24.77
C VAL A 139 35.53 10.41 23.55
N ASN A 140 35.29 9.91 22.35
CA ASN A 140 35.62 10.60 21.11
C ASN A 140 34.81 11.89 20.97
N ARG A 141 33.52 11.87 21.33
CA ARG A 141 32.67 13.05 21.33
C ARG A 141 33.16 14.11 22.31
N VAL A 142 33.48 13.73 23.55
CA VAL A 142 34.02 14.66 24.54
C VAL A 142 35.35 15.26 24.06
N LYS A 143 36.27 14.43 23.53
CA LYS A 143 37.54 14.91 22.96
C LYS A 143 37.34 15.87 21.79
N SER A 144 36.36 15.61 20.93
CA SER A 144 36.05 16.48 19.79
C SER A 144 35.55 17.85 20.25
N PHE A 145 34.68 17.90 21.26
CA PHE A 145 34.21 19.15 21.85
C PHE A 145 35.31 19.89 22.59
N GLU A 146 36.16 19.18 23.32
CA GLU A 146 37.30 19.79 24.00
C GLU A 146 38.23 20.48 22.99
N LYS A 147 38.51 19.85 21.85
CA LYS A 147 39.27 20.46 20.75
C LYS A 147 38.56 21.71 20.21
N LEU A 148 37.28 21.60 19.88
CA LEU A 148 36.48 22.71 19.35
C LEU A 148 36.44 23.91 20.30
N ILE A 149 36.28 23.69 21.61
CA ILE A 149 36.27 24.76 22.61
C ILE A 149 37.64 25.42 22.73
N LYS A 150 38.73 24.67 22.52
CA LYS A 150 40.10 25.21 22.52
C LYS A 150 40.43 26.01 21.26
N ASP A 151 39.71 25.79 20.16
CA ASP A 151 39.98 26.45 18.88
C ASP A 151 39.70 27.97 18.92
N LYS A 152 40.67 28.75 18.43
CA LYS A 152 40.61 30.22 18.43
C LYS A 152 39.45 30.76 17.59
N ASN A 153 39.14 30.11 16.47
CA ASN A 153 38.08 30.54 15.56
C ASN A 153 36.68 30.35 16.18
N PHE A 154 36.49 29.23 16.90
CA PHE A 154 35.26 28.96 17.62
C PHE A 154 35.06 29.94 18.80
N LYS A 155 36.13 30.27 19.53
CA LYS A 155 36.08 31.29 20.61
C LYS A 155 35.72 32.69 20.10
N LYS A 156 36.20 33.06 18.90
CA LYS A 156 35.93 34.37 18.31
C LYS A 156 34.47 34.47 17.84
N ASN A 157 34.01 33.53 17.02
CA ASN A 157 32.69 33.57 16.40
C ASN A 157 32.06 32.16 16.32
N PRO A 158 31.45 31.66 17.42
CA PRO A 158 30.94 30.28 17.46
C PRO A 158 29.76 30.08 16.50
N ARG A 159 28.92 31.11 16.30
CA ARG A 159 27.75 31.05 15.42
C ARG A 159 28.14 30.79 13.96
N GLU A 160 29.22 31.42 13.50
CA GLU A 160 29.69 31.28 12.11
C GLU A 160 30.28 29.89 11.86
N VAL A 161 31.07 29.37 12.80
CA VAL A 161 31.64 28.02 12.71
C VAL A 161 30.54 26.96 12.69
N ILE A 162 29.47 27.16 13.48
CA ILE A 162 28.30 26.27 13.45
C ILE A 162 27.57 26.39 12.11
N ALA A 163 27.35 27.61 11.61
CA ALA A 163 26.68 27.84 10.33
C ALA A 163 27.44 27.20 9.16
N SER A 164 28.77 27.33 9.11
CA SER A 164 29.60 26.69 8.08
C SER A 164 29.55 25.17 8.20
N HIS A 165 29.58 24.62 9.42
CA HIS A 165 29.49 23.17 9.62
C HIS A 165 28.15 22.61 9.14
N VAL A 166 27.04 23.29 9.46
CA VAL A 166 25.70 22.90 9.01
C VAL A 166 25.59 22.96 7.49
N ARG A 167 26.09 24.04 6.86
CA ARG A 167 26.10 24.17 5.40
C ARG A 167 26.89 23.05 4.73
N ASN A 168 28.10 22.77 5.20
CA ASN A 168 28.94 21.72 4.63
C ASN A 168 28.30 20.33 4.80
N LYS A 169 27.62 20.09 5.93
CA LYS A 169 26.92 18.82 6.17
C LYS A 169 25.76 18.61 5.19
N TYR A 170 24.99 19.66 4.89
CA TYR A 170 23.92 19.57 3.89
C TYR A 170 24.47 19.34 2.49
N GLN A 171 25.57 20.00 2.12
CA GLN A 171 26.22 19.80 0.82
C GLN A 171 26.72 18.35 0.64
N ALA A 172 27.37 17.78 1.66
CA ALA A 172 27.81 16.38 1.59
C ALA A 172 26.63 15.40 1.46
N MET A 173 25.50 15.67 2.13
CA MET A 173 24.30 14.84 2.00
C MET A 173 23.63 14.95 0.62
N GLU A 174 23.74 16.11 -0.05
CA GLU A 174 23.26 16.28 -1.42
C GLU A 174 24.17 15.53 -2.40
N GLU A 175 25.49 15.62 -2.24
CA GLU A 175 26.47 14.89 -3.06
C GLU A 175 26.32 13.36 -2.94
N ASP A 176 26.11 12.81 -1.74
CA ASP A 176 25.90 11.37 -1.52
C ASP A 176 24.55 10.85 -2.09
N ASN A 177 23.59 11.72 -2.37
CA ASN A 177 22.27 11.35 -2.89
C ASN A 177 22.17 11.41 -4.43
N ASP A 178 23.15 12.05 -5.07
CA ASP A 178 23.26 12.16 -6.53
C ASP A 178 24.20 11.09 -7.14
N GLU A 179 24.89 10.28 -6.32
CA GLU A 179 25.65 9.05 -6.68
C GLU A 179 24.81 7.77 -6.53
#